data_AF-A0A520FZA2-F1
#
_entry.id   AF-A0A520FZA2-F1
#
_cell.length_a   1.000
_cell.length_b   1.000
_cell.length_c   1.000
_cell.angle_alpha   90.00
_cell.angle_beta   90.00
_cell.angle_gamma   90.00
#
_symmetry.space_group_name_H-M   'P 1'
#
loop_
_entity.id
_entity.type
_entity.pdbx_description
1 polymer ?
#
loop_
_entity_poly.entity_id
_entity_poly.type
_entity_poly.pdbx_seq_one_letter_code
_entity_poly.pdbx_strand_id
1 'polypeptide(L)'
;MMSEQDGVLPLALGIGLGAATQAVAGTLLMRRWCGRPLLLASPREIAGYLFAAALAGLISPSCATLLLKAFGVISTPQMGLVWTIWWTGDLMGVLIATPITLALIGQPRSAWGARRFSVGLPMLLTTLLVGLGVAVTMEWDRQRNRADFTRDASSAAQDLAGRLREPLLALEGVHGLIKVKPRPTRDEFARATRGFLTQDSPLIALGLTLRVARADVDRFNAAAAADAFPGGYQARDRLRAGDLRPPADEDMMAIRLIEPLSRNASALGVNVRTIPGARAAIEKATSLGRPVASAAFQLSQDKEAAVGVVIYQPLYRGQPADTRESRRSGRSVAKTTPSRACSLGAAWPRYSG
;
A
#
# COMPACT_ATOMS: atom_id res chain seq x y z
N MET A 1 7.64 -2.21 30.10
CA MET A 1 7.03 -1.72 28.86
C MET A 1 6.66 -0.26 29.13
N MET A 2 7.63 0.66 28.94
CA MET A 2 7.35 2.11 29.11
C MET A 2 6.35 2.49 28.02
N SER A 3 5.32 3.25 28.38
CA SER A 3 4.33 3.71 27.39
C SER A 3 5.08 4.54 26.34
N GLU A 4 4.65 4.51 25.07
CA GLU A 4 5.24 5.35 24.02
C GLU A 4 5.25 6.85 24.39
N GLN A 5 4.45 7.28 25.36
CA GLN A 5 4.42 8.65 25.88
C GLN A 5 5.48 8.93 26.95
N ASP A 6 5.98 7.92 27.68
CA ASP A 6 6.91 8.09 28.81
C ASP A 6 8.32 8.50 28.34
N GLY A 7 8.68 8.19 27.09
CA GLY A 7 9.98 8.52 26.50
C GLY A 7 10.06 9.90 25.85
N VAL A 8 8.93 10.51 25.49
CA VAL A 8 8.91 11.76 24.71
C VAL A 8 9.33 12.95 25.57
N LEU A 9 8.81 13.05 26.79
CA LEU A 9 9.12 14.13 27.71
C LEU A 9 10.62 14.19 28.10
N PRO A 10 11.26 13.10 28.56
CA PRO A 10 12.68 13.12 28.90
C PRO A 10 13.57 13.37 27.67
N LEU A 11 13.19 12.85 26.50
CA LEU A 11 13.89 13.13 25.24
C LEU A 11 13.84 14.63 24.91
N ALA A 12 12.66 15.23 24.94
CA ALA A 12 12.46 16.65 24.66
C ALA A 12 13.20 17.55 25.66
N LEU A 13 13.15 17.22 26.95
CA LEU A 13 13.89 17.92 28.00
C LEU A 13 15.40 17.82 27.78
N GLY A 14 15.91 16.63 27.44
CA GLY A 14 17.33 16.43 27.18
C GLY A 14 17.83 17.25 25.99
N ILE A 15 17.08 17.25 24.88
CA ILE A 15 17.39 18.08 23.71
C ILE A 15 17.35 19.57 24.08
N GLY A 16 16.34 20.01 24.83
CA GLY A 16 16.22 21.39 25.30
C GLY A 16 17.39 21.82 26.19
N LEU A 17 17.84 20.96 27.10
CA LEU A 17 19.03 21.21 27.93
C LEU A 17 20.31 21.30 27.09
N GLY A 18 20.44 20.47 26.05
CA GLY A 18 21.53 20.56 25.07
C GLY A 18 21.56 21.92 24.38
N ALA A 19 20.42 22.38 23.88
CA ALA A 19 20.29 23.70 23.24
C ALA A 19 20.56 24.85 24.22
N ALA A 20 20.09 24.76 25.47
CA ALA A 20 20.38 25.76 26.50
C ALA A 20 21.88 25.81 26.82
N THR A 21 22.53 24.64 26.92
CA THR A 21 23.98 24.53 27.17
C THR A 21 24.77 25.15 26.02
N GLN A 22 24.35 24.90 24.77
CA GLN A 22 24.91 25.55 23.59
C GLN A 22 24.80 27.07 23.67
N ALA A 23 23.64 27.62 24.05
CA ALA A 23 23.45 29.05 24.19
C ALA A 23 24.36 29.67 25.28
N VAL A 24 24.51 28.98 26.42
CA VAL A 24 25.44 29.40 27.49
C VAL A 24 26.89 29.37 26.99
N ALA A 25 27.32 28.28 26.37
CA ALA A 25 28.66 28.14 25.81
C ALA A 25 28.96 29.21 24.75
N GLY A 26 28.02 29.44 23.82
CA GLY A 26 28.11 30.48 22.80
C GLY A 26 28.27 31.87 23.42
N THR A 27 27.48 32.17 24.47
CA THR A 27 27.59 33.44 25.20
C THR A 27 28.97 33.62 25.85
N LEU A 28 29.52 32.57 26.47
CA LEU A 28 30.84 32.61 27.09
C LEU A 28 31.96 32.78 26.07
N LEU A 29 31.91 32.04 24.96
CA LEU A 29 32.90 32.12 23.87
C LEU A 29 32.87 33.50 23.19
N MET A 30 31.67 34.02 22.88
CA MET A 30 31.52 35.35 22.29
C MET A 30 32.04 36.44 23.22
N ARG A 31 31.76 36.36 24.53
CA ARG A 31 32.33 37.30 25.53
C ARG A 31 33.85 37.24 25.59
N ARG A 32 34.44 36.06 25.38
CA ARG A 32 35.89 35.85 25.42
C ARG A 32 36.59 36.35 24.16
N TRP A 33 35.99 36.18 22.98
CA TRP A 33 36.65 36.44 21.70
C TRP A 33 36.20 37.70 20.98
N CYS A 34 35.01 38.23 21.29
CA CYS A 34 34.42 39.40 20.61
C CYS A 34 34.39 40.66 21.48
N GLY A 35 34.87 40.59 22.73
CA GLY A 35 34.93 41.73 23.65
C GLY A 35 33.60 42.13 24.29
N ARG A 36 33.65 43.18 25.12
CA ARG A 36 32.48 43.81 25.78
C ARG A 36 32.61 45.33 25.66
N PRO A 37 31.63 46.05 25.08
CA PRO A 37 30.37 45.56 24.52
C PRO A 37 30.55 44.81 23.18
N LEU A 38 29.59 43.94 22.84
CA LEU A 38 29.60 43.16 21.60
C LEU A 38 29.21 44.08 20.43
N LEU A 39 30.20 44.61 19.70
CA LEU A 39 29.99 45.57 18.60
C LEU A 39 30.13 44.94 17.22
N LEU A 40 30.89 43.85 17.08
CA LEU A 40 31.19 43.18 15.81
C LEU A 40 31.66 44.18 14.76
N ALA A 41 32.52 45.11 15.16
CA ALA A 41 32.97 46.22 14.31
C ALA A 41 34.31 45.92 13.62
N SER A 42 35.13 45.07 14.22
CA SER A 42 36.43 44.68 13.68
C SER A 42 36.39 43.29 13.03
N PRO A 43 37.19 43.02 11.98
CA PRO A 43 37.29 41.68 11.37
C PRO A 43 37.63 40.58 12.38
N ARG A 44 38.42 40.92 13.41
CA ARG A 44 38.79 40.00 14.49
C ARG A 44 37.59 39.61 15.35
N GLU A 45 36.71 40.56 15.69
CA GLU A 45 35.47 40.28 16.42
C GLU A 45 34.51 39.44 15.57
N ILE A 46 34.39 39.73 14.27
CA ILE A 46 33.56 38.94 13.35
C ILE A 46 34.08 37.51 13.25
N ALA A 47 35.39 37.32 13.07
CA ALA A 47 36.00 35.99 13.06
C ALA A 47 35.78 35.27 14.40
N GLY A 48 35.99 35.96 15.52
CA GLY A 48 35.71 35.42 16.86
C GLY A 48 34.26 34.99 17.02
N TYR A 49 33.31 35.73 16.45
CA TYR A 49 31.90 35.40 16.46
C TYR A 49 31.59 34.15 15.62
N LEU A 50 32.14 34.06 14.40
CA LEU A 50 31.96 32.88 13.53
C LEU A 50 32.51 31.60 14.20
N PHE A 51 33.70 31.67 14.79
CA PHE A 51 34.29 30.54 15.52
C PHE A 51 33.52 30.18 16.79
N ALA A 52 33.06 31.18 17.55
CA ALA A 52 32.24 30.94 18.74
C ALA A 52 30.92 30.26 18.39
N ALA A 53 30.25 30.70 17.33
CA ALA A 53 29.00 30.11 16.85
C ALA A 53 29.22 28.67 16.36
N ALA A 54 30.25 28.41 15.55
CA ALA A 54 30.56 27.07 15.05
C ALA A 54 30.92 26.08 16.17
N LEU A 55 31.73 26.53 17.14
CA LEU A 55 32.19 25.68 18.24
C LEU A 55 31.08 25.40 19.27
N ALA A 56 30.33 26.44 19.67
CA ALA A 56 29.17 26.25 20.55
C ALA A 56 28.11 25.38 19.87
N GLY A 57 27.92 25.56 18.56
CA GLY A 57 27.02 24.81 17.70
C GLY A 57 27.24 23.29 17.70
N LEU A 58 28.38 22.79 18.19
CA LEU A 58 28.64 21.34 18.30
C LEU A 58 27.86 20.69 19.45
N ILE A 59 27.44 21.45 20.45
CA ILE A 59 26.91 20.92 21.71
C ILE A 59 25.49 20.34 21.51
N SER A 60 24.58 21.15 20.98
CA SER A 60 23.18 20.76 20.74
C SER A 60 23.04 19.54 19.82
N PRO A 61 23.61 19.50 18.59
CA PRO A 61 23.49 18.34 17.70
C PRO A 61 24.11 17.09 18.29
N SER A 62 25.21 17.19 19.06
CA SER A 62 25.83 16.05 19.73
C SER A 62 24.92 15.49 20.82
N CYS A 63 24.34 16.36 21.66
CA CYS A 63 23.38 15.96 22.68
C CYS A 63 22.13 15.33 22.05
N ALA A 64 21.56 15.99 21.04
CA ALA A 64 20.34 15.55 20.38
C ALA A 64 20.50 14.22 19.65
N THR A 65 21.56 14.03 18.86
CA THR A 65 21.77 12.74 18.16
C THR A 65 22.06 11.59 19.10
N LEU A 66 22.82 11.81 20.19
CA LEU A 66 23.04 10.79 21.21
C LEU A 66 21.74 10.40 21.90
N LEU A 67 20.90 11.37 22.26
CA LEU A 67 19.59 11.13 22.86
C LEU A 67 18.63 10.43 21.89
N LEU A 68 18.52 10.91 20.65
CA LEU A 68 17.69 10.26 19.62
C LEU A 68 18.12 8.81 19.37
N LYS A 69 19.43 8.53 19.43
CA LYS A 69 19.96 7.17 19.31
C LYS A 69 19.62 6.33 20.55
N ALA A 70 19.79 6.88 21.75
CA ALA A 70 19.53 6.19 23.02
C ALA A 70 18.04 5.81 23.18
N PHE A 71 17.13 6.67 22.71
CA PHE A 71 15.70 6.43 22.70
C PHE A 71 15.21 5.61 21.49
N GLY A 72 16.12 5.12 20.64
CA GLY A 72 15.79 4.26 19.50
C GLY A 72 15.08 4.97 18.34
N VAL A 73 15.04 6.30 18.33
CA VAL A 73 14.39 7.11 17.28
C VAL A 73 15.20 7.07 15.98
N ILE A 74 16.52 7.04 16.07
CA ILE A 74 17.41 6.98 14.90
C ILE A 74 18.38 5.79 14.98
N SER A 75 18.74 5.27 13.81
CA SER A 75 19.73 4.21 13.65
C SER A 75 21.16 4.76 13.63
N THR A 76 22.16 3.91 13.88
CA THR A 76 23.59 4.32 13.89
C THR A 76 24.04 4.93 12.55
N PRO A 77 23.65 4.37 11.38
CA PRO A 77 24.02 4.96 10.09
C PRO A 77 23.46 6.38 9.87
N GLN A 78 22.33 6.71 10.49
CA GLN A 78 21.70 8.03 10.35
C GLN A 78 22.37 9.11 11.19
N MET A 79 23.18 8.74 12.20
CA MET A 79 23.73 9.70 13.16
C MET A 79 24.55 10.81 12.51
N GLY A 80 25.40 10.49 11.53
CA GLY A 80 26.22 11.48 10.84
C GLY A 80 25.39 12.51 10.07
N LEU A 81 24.38 12.05 9.33
CA LEU A 81 23.49 12.93 8.57
C LEU A 81 22.63 13.81 9.51
N VAL A 82 22.00 13.21 10.53
CA VAL A 82 21.16 13.95 11.49
C VAL A 82 21.99 14.99 12.24
N TRP A 83 23.18 14.62 12.71
CA TRP A 83 24.09 15.54 13.41
C TRP A 83 24.47 16.72 12.51
N THR A 84 24.80 16.45 11.25
CA THR A 84 25.20 17.48 10.28
C THR A 84 24.04 18.45 9.98
N ILE A 85 22.82 17.93 9.75
CA ILE A 85 21.63 18.75 9.51
C ILE A 85 21.36 19.68 10.71
N TRP A 86 21.42 19.14 11.93
CA TRP A 86 21.19 19.91 13.14
C TRP A 86 22.29 20.95 13.38
N TRP A 87 23.57 20.57 13.21
CA TRP A 87 24.70 21.49 13.35
C TRP A 87 24.61 22.64 12.34
N THR A 88 24.32 22.35 11.07
CA THR A 88 24.15 23.38 10.04
C THR A 88 22.98 24.30 10.36
N GLY A 89 21.85 23.75 10.81
CA GLY A 89 20.67 24.53 11.22
C GLY A 89 20.98 25.48 12.38
N ASP A 90 21.64 24.97 13.43
CA ASP A 90 22.02 25.76 14.61
C ASP A 90 23.03 26.86 14.26
N LEU A 91 24.05 26.54 13.46
CA LEU A 91 25.03 27.51 13.01
C LEU A 91 24.37 28.62 12.19
N MET A 92 23.60 28.28 11.16
CA MET A 92 22.90 29.26 10.33
C MET A 92 21.90 30.08 11.15
N GLY A 93 21.19 29.44 12.07
CA GLY A 93 20.28 30.10 13.00
C GLY A 93 20.98 31.18 13.83
N VAL A 94 22.13 30.86 14.42
CA VAL A 94 22.92 31.85 15.16
C VAL A 94 23.44 32.96 14.25
N LEU A 95 23.98 32.63 13.08
CA LEU A 95 24.53 33.58 12.10
C LEU A 95 23.49 34.59 11.58
N ILE A 96 22.24 34.16 11.45
CA ILE A 96 21.13 35.01 11.00
C ILE A 96 20.51 35.76 12.19
N ALA A 97 20.18 35.05 13.27
CA ALA A 97 19.41 35.63 14.37
C ALA A 97 20.21 36.61 15.22
N THR A 98 21.52 36.41 15.40
CA THR A 98 22.35 37.30 16.23
C THR A 98 22.39 38.73 15.71
N PRO A 99 22.76 39.02 14.45
CA PRO A 99 22.79 40.40 13.95
C PRO A 99 21.40 41.05 13.94
N ILE A 100 20.33 40.30 13.64
CA ILE A 100 18.95 40.79 13.73
C ILE A 100 18.62 41.18 15.18
N THR A 101 18.92 40.30 16.13
CA THR A 101 18.67 40.54 17.57
C THR A 101 19.45 41.75 18.07
N LEU A 102 20.74 41.85 17.72
CA LEU A 102 21.58 42.98 18.12
C LEU A 102 21.10 44.29 17.48
N ALA A 103 20.66 44.29 16.23
CA ALA A 103 20.08 45.49 15.60
C ALA A 103 18.79 45.95 16.32
N LEU A 104 17.94 45.02 16.75
CA LEU A 104 16.68 45.34 17.42
C LEU A 104 16.87 45.80 18.86
N ILE A 105 17.63 45.03 19.67
CA ILE A 105 17.71 45.19 21.14
C ILE A 105 19.15 45.28 21.69
N GLY A 106 20.16 45.32 20.82
CA GLY A 106 21.57 45.37 21.23
C GLY A 106 21.95 46.63 22.01
N GLN A 107 22.96 46.49 22.87
CA GLN A 107 23.53 47.57 23.67
C GLN A 107 25.03 47.72 23.38
N PRO A 108 25.56 48.96 23.33
CA PRO A 108 24.88 50.26 23.48
C PRO A 108 24.01 50.63 22.27
N ARG A 109 22.86 51.31 22.53
CA ARG A 109 21.86 51.66 21.51
C ARG A 109 22.40 52.59 20.41
N SER A 110 23.38 53.41 20.72
CA SER A 110 24.04 54.32 19.75
C SER A 110 24.73 53.56 18.62
N ALA A 111 25.30 52.38 18.88
CA ALA A 111 25.98 51.57 17.88
C ALA A 111 25.01 50.73 17.04
N TRP A 112 24.01 50.10 17.69
CA TRP A 112 23.11 49.16 17.04
C TRP A 112 21.86 49.78 16.42
N GLY A 113 21.39 50.91 16.96
CA GLY A 113 20.20 51.61 16.45
C GLY A 113 20.36 52.06 14.99
N ALA A 114 21.54 52.57 14.63
CA ALA A 114 21.85 52.97 13.26
C ALA A 114 21.92 51.78 12.28
N ARG A 115 22.21 50.58 12.76
CA ARG A 115 22.36 49.35 11.95
C ARG A 115 21.03 48.64 11.67
N ARG A 116 19.92 49.12 12.22
CA ARG A 116 18.58 48.54 12.03
C ARG A 116 18.17 48.47 10.57
N PHE A 117 18.33 49.56 9.85
CA PHE A 117 17.90 49.66 8.46
C PHE A 117 18.95 49.16 7.46
N SER A 118 20.25 49.22 7.80
CA SER A 118 21.33 48.77 6.92
C SER A 118 21.67 47.28 7.05
N VAL A 119 21.40 46.64 8.21
CA VAL A 119 21.73 45.23 8.46
C VAL A 119 20.50 44.43 8.88
N GLY A 120 19.81 44.87 9.93
CA GLY A 120 18.70 44.10 10.53
C GLY A 120 17.54 43.85 9.56
N LEU A 121 17.02 44.93 8.95
CA LEU A 121 15.88 44.85 8.04
C LEU A 121 16.21 44.07 6.75
N PRO A 122 17.33 44.31 6.04
CA PRO A 122 17.68 43.51 4.86
C PRO A 122 17.86 42.02 5.17
N MET A 123 18.51 41.66 6.28
CA MET A 123 18.66 40.26 6.68
C MET A 123 17.30 39.62 6.99
N LEU A 124 16.44 40.29 7.75
CA LEU A 124 15.11 39.79 8.08
C LEU A 124 14.24 39.59 6.83
N LEU A 125 14.23 40.57 5.91
CA LEU A 125 13.50 40.46 4.65
C LEU A 125 14.05 39.33 3.77
N THR A 126 15.38 39.19 3.68
CA THR A 126 16.02 38.12 2.90
C THR A 126 15.66 36.75 3.48
N THR A 127 15.76 36.58 4.80
CA THR A 127 15.37 35.33 5.47
C THR A 127 13.89 35.01 5.24
N LEU A 128 13.01 36.01 5.31
CA LEU A 128 11.58 35.83 5.05
C LEU A 128 11.31 35.41 3.59
N LEU A 129 11.93 36.10 2.62
CA LEU A 129 11.76 35.79 1.20
C LEU A 129 12.27 34.39 0.86
N VAL A 130 13.44 34.00 1.36
CA VAL A 130 13.97 32.64 1.18
C VAL A 130 13.06 31.61 1.84
N GLY A 131 12.59 31.86 3.07
CA GLY A 131 11.67 30.97 3.77
C GLY A 131 10.34 30.78 3.02
N LEU A 132 9.76 31.86 2.50
CA LEU A 132 8.56 31.81 1.66
C LEU A 132 8.81 31.07 0.34
N GLY A 133 9.94 31.32 -0.32
CA GLY A 133 10.32 30.62 -1.55
C GLY A 133 10.45 29.11 -1.34
N VAL A 134 11.11 28.69 -0.26
CA VAL A 134 11.20 27.27 0.14
C VAL A 134 9.81 26.70 0.43
N ALA A 135 8.96 27.40 1.18
CA ALA A 135 7.61 26.93 1.50
C ALA A 135 6.74 26.73 0.24
N VAL A 136 6.79 27.68 -0.71
CA VAL A 136 6.09 27.57 -2.00
C VAL A 136 6.63 26.39 -2.81
N THR A 137 7.95 26.21 -2.83
CA THR A 137 8.60 25.10 -3.57
C THR A 137 8.19 23.75 -2.99
N MET A 138 8.19 23.60 -1.66
CA MET A 138 7.74 22.38 -0.99
C MET A 138 6.26 22.06 -1.27
N GLU A 139 5.41 23.08 -1.33
CA GLU A 139 3.99 22.89 -1.67
C GLU A 139 3.82 22.47 -3.14
N TRP A 140 4.59 23.07 -4.06
CA TRP A 140 4.60 22.66 -5.46
C TRP A 140 5.09 21.22 -5.65
N ASP A 141 6.18 20.83 -4.98
CA ASP A 141 6.68 19.45 -5.03
C ASP A 141 5.64 18.47 -4.48
N ARG A 142 4.96 18.84 -3.38
CA ARG A 142 3.90 18.01 -2.80
C ARG A 142 2.72 17.84 -3.75
N GLN A 143 2.29 18.92 -4.40
CA GLN A 143 1.21 18.87 -5.38
C GLN A 143 1.59 18.05 -6.60
N ARG A 144 2.82 18.21 -7.10
CA ARG A 144 3.37 17.44 -8.22
C ARG A 144 3.39 15.95 -7.91
N ASN A 145 3.96 15.56 -6.76
CA ASN A 145 4.01 14.17 -6.33
C ASN A 145 2.61 13.55 -6.22
N ARG A 146 1.63 14.32 -5.72
CA ARG A 146 0.23 13.88 -5.64
C ARG A 146 -0.41 13.72 -7.01
N ALA A 147 -0.14 14.65 -7.94
CA ALA A 147 -0.66 14.59 -9.29
C ALA A 147 -0.09 13.40 -10.06
N ASP A 148 1.22 13.17 -9.97
CA ASP A 148 1.88 12.03 -10.61
C ASP A 148 1.38 10.70 -10.03
N PHE A 149 1.27 10.58 -8.70
CA PHE A 149 0.66 9.40 -8.08
C PHE A 149 -0.78 9.15 -8.57
N THR A 150 -1.59 10.21 -8.66
CA THR A 150 -2.99 10.09 -9.10
C THR A 150 -3.08 9.65 -10.56
N ARG A 151 -2.19 10.18 -11.42
CA ARG A 151 -2.10 9.79 -12.84
C ARG A 151 -1.74 8.31 -12.97
N ASP A 152 -0.70 7.87 -12.28
CA ASP A 152 -0.21 6.49 -12.34
C ASP A 152 -1.25 5.51 -11.78
N ALA A 153 -1.88 5.84 -10.65
CA ALA A 153 -2.94 5.03 -10.07
C ALA A 153 -4.16 4.91 -10.99
N SER A 154 -4.56 6.01 -11.65
CA SER A 154 -5.68 6.00 -12.59
C SER A 154 -5.37 5.19 -13.84
N SER A 155 -4.16 5.33 -14.39
CA SER A 155 -3.69 4.55 -15.53
C SER A 155 -3.67 3.05 -15.21
N ALA A 156 -3.08 2.66 -14.08
CA ALA A 156 -3.06 1.27 -13.63
C ALA A 156 -4.46 0.68 -13.42
N ALA A 157 -5.40 1.47 -12.88
CA ALA A 157 -6.79 1.05 -12.71
C ALA A 157 -7.51 0.85 -14.05
N GLN A 158 -7.28 1.74 -15.02
CA GLN A 158 -7.83 1.63 -16.38
C GLN A 158 -7.27 0.41 -17.12
N ASP A 159 -5.96 0.17 -17.02
CA ASP A 159 -5.32 -1.02 -17.59
C ASP A 159 -5.89 -2.31 -17.01
N LEU A 160 -6.09 -2.37 -15.69
CA LEU A 160 -6.72 -3.51 -15.03
C LEU A 160 -8.17 -3.69 -15.50
N ALA A 161 -8.95 -2.60 -15.59
CA ALA A 161 -10.32 -2.65 -16.09
C ALA A 161 -10.37 -3.14 -17.55
N GLY A 162 -9.43 -2.70 -18.39
CA GLY A 162 -9.28 -3.18 -19.76
C GLY A 162 -8.98 -4.68 -19.83
N ARG A 163 -8.05 -5.16 -18.99
CA ARG A 163 -7.70 -6.59 -18.91
C ARG A 163 -8.83 -7.47 -18.38
N LEU A 164 -9.72 -6.94 -17.55
CA LEU A 164 -10.87 -7.68 -17.03
C LEU A 164 -12.06 -7.74 -17.99
N ARG A 165 -12.06 -6.91 -19.05
CA ARG A 165 -13.17 -6.83 -20.00
C ARG A 165 -13.43 -8.17 -20.71
N GLU A 166 -12.40 -8.77 -21.27
CA GLU A 166 -12.51 -10.04 -22.00
C GLU A 166 -13.00 -11.19 -21.09
N PRO A 167 -12.42 -11.42 -19.89
CA PRO A 167 -12.95 -12.37 -18.93
C PRO A 167 -14.43 -12.18 -18.56
N LEU A 168 -14.87 -10.94 -18.36
CA LEU A 168 -16.26 -10.64 -18.01
C LEU A 168 -17.21 -10.92 -19.17
N LEU A 169 -16.81 -10.58 -20.40
CA LEU A 169 -17.59 -10.90 -21.61
C LEU A 169 -17.69 -12.42 -21.83
N ALA A 170 -16.59 -13.16 -21.65
CA ALA A 170 -16.60 -14.61 -21.72
C ALA A 170 -17.51 -15.23 -20.65
N LEU A 171 -17.46 -14.72 -19.42
CA LEU A 171 -18.33 -15.13 -18.33
C LEU A 171 -19.81 -14.88 -18.66
N GLU A 172 -20.14 -13.70 -19.20
CA GLU A 172 -21.50 -13.36 -19.62
C GLU A 172 -21.99 -14.24 -20.78
N GLY A 173 -21.13 -14.52 -21.75
CA GLY A 173 -21.44 -15.45 -22.84
C GLY A 173 -21.76 -16.86 -22.35
N VAL A 174 -20.93 -17.41 -21.44
CA VAL A 174 -21.19 -18.70 -20.80
C VAL A 174 -22.46 -18.64 -19.96
N HIS A 175 -22.69 -17.55 -19.23
CA HIS A 175 -23.89 -17.36 -18.44
C HIS A 175 -25.17 -17.39 -19.31
N GLY A 176 -25.14 -16.76 -20.48
CA GLY A 176 -26.21 -16.82 -21.48
C GLY A 176 -26.46 -18.24 -22.00
N LEU A 177 -25.40 -18.99 -22.34
CA LEU A 177 -25.50 -20.38 -22.77
C LEU A 177 -26.23 -21.25 -21.73
N ILE A 178 -25.89 -21.10 -20.45
CA ILE A 178 -26.49 -21.93 -19.39
C ILE A 178 -27.96 -21.55 -19.14
N LYS A 179 -28.37 -20.30 -19.41
CA LYS A 179 -29.80 -19.93 -19.36
C LYS A 179 -30.62 -20.65 -20.42
N VAL A 180 -30.05 -20.83 -21.62
CA VAL A 180 -30.72 -21.53 -22.73
C VAL A 180 -30.65 -23.04 -22.55
N LYS A 181 -29.49 -23.57 -22.15
CA LYS A 181 -29.25 -25.00 -21.89
C LYS A 181 -28.71 -25.20 -20.48
N PRO A 182 -29.57 -25.39 -19.46
CA PRO A 182 -29.15 -25.45 -18.04
C PRO A 182 -28.21 -26.59 -17.67
N ARG A 183 -28.13 -27.63 -18.49
CA ARG A 183 -27.29 -28.82 -18.30
C ARG A 183 -26.68 -29.23 -19.65
N PRO A 184 -25.68 -28.48 -20.15
CA PRO A 184 -24.97 -28.89 -21.36
C PRO A 184 -24.15 -30.15 -21.07
N THR A 185 -23.90 -30.96 -22.09
CA THR A 185 -22.92 -32.06 -21.97
C THR A 185 -21.51 -31.49 -21.92
N ARG A 186 -20.55 -32.33 -21.52
CA ARG A 186 -19.12 -31.95 -21.55
C ARG A 186 -18.68 -31.42 -22.92
N ASP A 187 -18.97 -32.13 -24.00
CA ASP A 187 -18.52 -31.74 -25.34
C ASP A 187 -19.16 -30.43 -25.82
N GLU A 188 -20.42 -30.19 -25.45
CA GLU A 188 -21.11 -28.95 -25.78
C GLU A 188 -20.51 -27.76 -25.04
N PHE A 189 -20.23 -27.92 -23.75
CA PHE A 189 -19.57 -26.90 -22.96
C PHE A 189 -18.16 -26.63 -23.48
N ALA A 190 -17.38 -27.67 -23.76
CA ALA A 190 -16.05 -27.55 -24.35
C ALA A 190 -16.07 -26.80 -25.68
N ARG A 191 -16.99 -27.13 -26.60
CA ARG A 191 -17.15 -26.41 -27.87
C ARG A 191 -17.50 -24.94 -27.64
N ALA A 192 -18.44 -24.66 -26.72
CA ALA A 192 -18.90 -23.30 -26.47
C ALA A 192 -17.85 -22.41 -25.78
N THR A 193 -16.96 -22.98 -24.95
CA THR A 193 -15.92 -22.22 -24.23
C THR A 193 -14.60 -22.12 -24.99
N ARG A 194 -14.36 -22.96 -26.00
CA ARG A 194 -13.07 -23.06 -26.71
C ARG A 194 -12.59 -21.73 -27.29
N GLY A 195 -13.51 -20.91 -27.79
CA GLY A 195 -13.17 -19.60 -28.36
C GLY A 195 -12.64 -18.57 -27.35
N PHE A 196 -12.95 -18.73 -26.06
CA PHE A 196 -12.50 -17.83 -24.99
C PHE A 196 -11.20 -18.28 -24.31
N LEU A 197 -10.78 -19.53 -24.53
CA LEU A 197 -9.67 -20.20 -23.85
C LEU A 197 -8.52 -20.45 -24.83
N THR A 198 -8.14 -19.42 -25.59
CA THR A 198 -6.98 -19.43 -26.49
C THR A 198 -5.68 -19.28 -25.70
N GLN A 199 -4.53 -19.54 -26.34
CA GLN A 199 -3.22 -19.50 -25.67
C GLN A 199 -2.86 -18.12 -25.09
N ASP A 200 -3.35 -17.05 -25.72
CA ASP A 200 -3.09 -15.66 -25.29
C ASP A 200 -4.16 -15.13 -24.32
N SER A 201 -5.19 -15.92 -24.02
CA SER A 201 -6.28 -15.51 -23.14
C SER A 201 -5.80 -15.36 -21.70
N PRO A 202 -6.21 -14.28 -20.99
CA PRO A 202 -5.96 -14.14 -19.55
C PRO A 202 -6.79 -15.14 -18.71
N LEU A 203 -7.70 -15.89 -19.32
CA LEU A 203 -8.52 -16.90 -18.65
C LEU A 203 -7.77 -18.23 -18.52
N ILE A 204 -7.71 -18.75 -17.29
CA ILE A 204 -7.21 -20.12 -17.06
C ILE A 204 -8.31 -21.15 -17.25
N ALA A 205 -9.54 -20.82 -16.85
CA ALA A 205 -10.64 -21.76 -16.94
C ALA A 205 -12.01 -21.08 -16.94
N LEU A 206 -12.94 -21.73 -17.62
CA LEU A 206 -14.38 -21.48 -17.49
C LEU A 206 -15.02 -22.73 -16.90
N GLY A 207 -15.94 -22.55 -15.96
CA GLY A 207 -16.51 -23.67 -15.22
C GLY A 207 -17.97 -23.49 -14.83
N LEU A 208 -18.66 -24.62 -14.75
CA LEU A 208 -20.02 -24.72 -14.24
C LEU A 208 -19.98 -25.43 -12.90
N THR A 209 -20.32 -24.70 -11.83
CA THR A 209 -20.43 -25.26 -10.47
C THR A 209 -21.89 -25.41 -10.12
N LEU A 210 -22.28 -26.56 -9.59
CA LEU A 210 -23.66 -26.88 -9.28
C LEU A 210 -23.83 -27.06 -7.76
N ARG A 211 -24.90 -26.49 -7.21
CA ARG A 211 -25.40 -26.87 -5.87
C ARG A 211 -25.92 -28.31 -5.91
N VAL A 212 -25.47 -29.13 -4.97
CA VAL A 212 -25.81 -30.55 -4.82
C VAL A 212 -26.10 -30.82 -3.35
N ALA A 213 -27.30 -31.30 -3.04
CA ALA A 213 -27.62 -31.72 -1.68
C ALA A 213 -26.75 -32.90 -1.27
N ARG A 214 -26.35 -32.97 0.01
CA ARG A 214 -25.47 -34.04 0.51
C ARG A 214 -26.03 -35.44 0.23
N ALA A 215 -27.34 -35.61 0.34
CA ALA A 215 -28.05 -36.85 0.03
C ALA A 215 -28.07 -37.21 -1.48
N ASP A 216 -27.88 -36.23 -2.37
CA ASP A 216 -27.95 -36.42 -3.82
C ASP A 216 -26.58 -36.65 -4.49
N VAL A 217 -25.49 -36.69 -3.70
CA VAL A 217 -24.12 -36.76 -4.23
C VAL A 217 -23.90 -38.02 -5.09
N ASP A 218 -24.40 -39.18 -4.67
CA ASP A 218 -24.24 -40.42 -5.43
C ASP A 218 -24.98 -40.38 -6.77
N ARG A 219 -26.22 -39.87 -6.75
CA ARG A 219 -27.00 -39.64 -7.97
C ARG A 219 -26.32 -38.64 -8.90
N PHE A 220 -25.73 -37.59 -8.33
CA PHE A 220 -25.01 -36.56 -9.07
C PHE A 220 -23.74 -37.10 -9.73
N ASN A 221 -22.98 -37.95 -9.02
CA ASN A 221 -21.80 -38.64 -9.56
C ASN A 221 -22.19 -39.63 -10.66
N ALA A 222 -23.25 -40.43 -10.46
CA ALA A 222 -23.76 -41.36 -11.46
C ALA A 222 -24.22 -40.64 -12.74
N ALA A 223 -24.90 -39.49 -12.60
CA ALA A 223 -25.30 -38.67 -13.74
C ALA A 223 -24.11 -38.05 -14.49
N ALA A 224 -22.93 -37.94 -13.86
CA ALA A 224 -21.72 -37.46 -14.50
C ALA A 224 -20.96 -38.56 -15.28
N ALA A 225 -21.28 -39.84 -15.07
CA ALA A 225 -20.70 -40.93 -15.82
C ALA A 225 -20.99 -40.84 -17.33
N ALA A 226 -22.14 -40.26 -17.70
CA ALA A 226 -22.54 -40.04 -19.10
C ALA A 226 -21.61 -39.09 -19.88
N ASP A 227 -20.81 -38.26 -19.20
CA ASP A 227 -19.84 -37.35 -19.83
C ASP A 227 -18.43 -37.94 -20.01
N ALA A 228 -18.23 -39.19 -19.57
CA ALA A 228 -17.00 -39.97 -19.77
C ALA A 228 -15.70 -39.19 -19.44
N PHE A 229 -15.64 -38.55 -18.26
CA PHE A 229 -14.43 -37.85 -17.82
C PHE A 229 -13.23 -38.80 -17.66
N PRO A 230 -12.03 -38.45 -18.16
CA PRO A 230 -10.82 -39.22 -17.90
C PRO A 230 -10.55 -39.29 -16.39
N GLY A 231 -10.42 -40.50 -15.85
CA GLY A 231 -10.25 -40.73 -14.40
C GLY A 231 -11.54 -40.66 -13.58
N GLY A 232 -12.70 -40.49 -14.22
CA GLY A 232 -14.01 -40.46 -13.58
C GLY A 232 -14.39 -39.09 -12.99
N TYR A 233 -15.61 -39.02 -12.44
CA TYR A 233 -16.13 -37.83 -11.76
C TYR A 233 -16.50 -38.18 -10.32
N GLN A 234 -16.03 -37.36 -9.37
CA GLN A 234 -16.40 -37.50 -7.98
C GLN A 234 -16.50 -36.14 -7.30
N ALA A 235 -17.71 -35.77 -6.88
CA ALA A 235 -17.94 -34.62 -6.02
C ALA A 235 -17.32 -34.86 -4.63
N ARG A 236 -16.45 -33.95 -4.16
CA ARG A 236 -15.70 -34.12 -2.91
C ARG A 236 -15.34 -32.80 -2.24
N ASP A 237 -15.23 -32.83 -0.92
CA ASP A 237 -14.67 -31.73 -0.14
C ASP A 237 -13.13 -31.69 -0.30
N ARG A 238 -12.58 -30.49 -0.56
CA ARG A 238 -11.12 -30.28 -0.57
C ARG A 238 -10.66 -29.94 0.84
N LEU A 239 -9.66 -30.67 1.34
CA LEU A 239 -9.12 -30.54 2.70
C LEU A 239 -7.60 -30.28 2.68
N ARG A 240 -7.19 -29.10 2.20
CA ARG A 240 -5.81 -28.60 2.33
C ARG A 240 -5.66 -27.72 3.57
N ALA A 241 -4.43 -27.41 3.96
CA ALA A 241 -4.16 -26.41 5.00
C ALA A 241 -4.82 -25.07 4.63
N GLY A 242 -5.63 -24.52 5.53
CA GLY A 242 -6.41 -23.29 5.31
C GLY A 242 -7.78 -23.48 4.64
N ASP A 243 -8.14 -24.69 4.21
CA ASP A 243 -9.50 -24.99 3.75
C ASP A 243 -10.45 -25.14 4.96
N LEU A 244 -11.70 -24.76 4.77
CA LEU A 244 -12.81 -24.93 5.71
C LEU A 244 -13.36 -26.35 5.64
N ARG A 245 -13.87 -26.85 6.77
CA ARG A 245 -14.74 -28.03 6.84
C ARG A 245 -16.19 -27.57 6.87
N PRO A 246 -16.96 -27.71 5.77
CA PRO A 246 -18.37 -27.38 5.77
C PRO A 246 -19.13 -28.28 6.76
N PRO A 247 -20.24 -27.80 7.37
CA PRO A 247 -21.17 -28.66 8.09
C PRO A 247 -21.61 -29.87 7.25
N ALA A 248 -21.87 -31.00 7.90
CA ALA A 248 -22.19 -32.26 7.23
C ALA A 248 -23.51 -32.22 6.44
N ASP A 249 -24.42 -31.35 6.85
CA ASP A 249 -25.72 -31.08 6.24
C ASP A 249 -25.69 -29.94 5.20
N GLU A 250 -24.58 -29.22 5.08
CA GLU A 250 -24.46 -28.13 4.10
C GLU A 250 -24.27 -28.68 2.68
N ASP A 251 -25.16 -28.28 1.76
CA ASP A 251 -25.08 -28.60 0.34
C ASP A 251 -23.72 -28.25 -0.28
N MET A 252 -23.20 -29.17 -1.10
CA MET A 252 -21.98 -28.94 -1.86
C MET A 252 -22.22 -27.91 -2.97
N MET A 253 -21.18 -27.13 -3.28
CA MET A 253 -21.05 -26.42 -4.55
C MET A 253 -19.96 -27.12 -5.37
N ALA A 254 -20.32 -28.18 -6.07
CA ALA A 254 -19.38 -29.03 -6.78
C ALA A 254 -19.13 -28.54 -8.21
N ILE A 255 -17.87 -28.47 -8.64
CA ILE A 255 -17.50 -28.14 -10.02
C ILE A 255 -17.95 -29.30 -10.93
N ARG A 256 -18.96 -29.09 -11.78
CA ARG A 256 -19.52 -30.11 -12.67
C ARG A 256 -18.85 -30.17 -14.03
N LEU A 257 -18.51 -29.00 -14.58
CA LEU A 257 -17.78 -28.85 -15.84
C LEU A 257 -16.68 -27.81 -15.63
N ILE A 258 -15.52 -28.02 -16.24
CA ILE A 258 -14.41 -27.07 -16.24
C ILE A 258 -13.55 -27.28 -17.48
N GLU A 259 -13.26 -26.20 -18.18
CA GLU A 259 -12.47 -26.20 -19.41
C GLU A 259 -11.33 -25.20 -19.35
N PRO A 260 -10.16 -25.47 -19.98
CA PRO A 260 -9.82 -26.74 -20.63
C PRO A 260 -9.59 -27.85 -19.60
N LEU A 261 -10.17 -29.03 -19.83
CA LEU A 261 -10.09 -30.13 -18.86
C LEU A 261 -8.64 -30.61 -18.61
N SER A 262 -7.79 -30.60 -19.65
CA SER A 262 -6.39 -31.05 -19.59
C SER A 262 -5.58 -30.38 -18.48
N ARG A 263 -5.79 -29.08 -18.27
CA ARG A 263 -5.13 -28.30 -17.21
C ARG A 263 -5.87 -28.34 -15.88
N ASN A 264 -7.19 -28.56 -15.90
CA ASN A 264 -8.06 -28.30 -14.75
C ASN A 264 -8.70 -29.56 -14.14
N ALA A 265 -8.30 -30.76 -14.57
CA ALA A 265 -8.89 -32.03 -14.13
C ALA A 265 -8.93 -32.21 -12.59
N SER A 266 -7.91 -31.78 -11.86
CA SER A 266 -7.88 -31.91 -10.40
C SER A 266 -8.88 -31.01 -9.65
N ALA A 267 -9.39 -29.97 -10.31
CA ALA A 267 -10.46 -29.13 -9.78
C ALA A 267 -11.86 -29.70 -10.04
N LEU A 268 -12.01 -30.70 -10.93
CA LEU A 268 -13.29 -31.34 -11.22
C LEU A 268 -13.85 -32.02 -9.98
N GLY A 269 -15.13 -31.78 -9.70
CA GLY A 269 -15.84 -32.32 -8.53
C GLY A 269 -15.51 -31.65 -7.19
N VAL A 270 -14.54 -30.73 -7.13
CA VAL A 270 -14.22 -30.05 -5.87
C VAL A 270 -15.40 -29.21 -5.39
N ASN A 271 -15.78 -29.37 -4.12
CA ASN A 271 -16.70 -28.50 -3.42
C ASN A 271 -16.01 -27.16 -3.11
N VAL A 272 -16.37 -26.10 -3.83
CA VAL A 272 -15.73 -24.79 -3.66
C VAL A 272 -16.10 -24.09 -2.35
N ARG A 273 -17.12 -24.58 -1.61
CA ARG A 273 -17.45 -24.06 -0.26
C ARG A 273 -16.37 -24.37 0.79
N THR A 274 -15.49 -25.34 0.52
CA THR A 274 -14.35 -25.61 1.42
C THR A 274 -13.25 -24.56 1.28
N ILE A 275 -13.26 -23.71 0.25
CA ILE A 275 -12.23 -22.70 0.03
C ILE A 275 -12.74 -21.35 0.58
N PRO A 276 -12.11 -20.74 1.62
CA PRO A 276 -12.64 -19.53 2.25
C PRO A 276 -12.91 -18.38 1.29
N GLY A 277 -11.94 -18.07 0.40
CA GLY A 277 -12.06 -16.99 -0.57
C GLY A 277 -13.16 -17.22 -1.60
N ALA A 278 -13.35 -18.47 -2.03
CA ALA A 278 -14.43 -18.83 -2.94
C ALA A 278 -15.80 -18.77 -2.25
N ARG A 279 -15.90 -19.30 -1.02
CA ARG A 279 -17.13 -19.29 -0.22
C ARG A 279 -17.66 -17.86 -0.03
N ALA A 280 -16.80 -16.95 0.43
CA ALA A 280 -17.17 -15.55 0.63
C ALA A 280 -17.63 -14.87 -0.67
N ALA A 281 -16.95 -15.15 -1.79
CA ALA A 281 -17.31 -14.60 -3.10
C ALA A 281 -18.66 -15.12 -3.59
N ILE A 282 -18.93 -16.42 -3.44
CA ILE A 282 -20.20 -17.06 -3.82
C ILE A 282 -21.35 -16.51 -2.99
N GLU A 283 -21.19 -16.42 -1.67
CA GLU A 283 -22.20 -15.86 -0.77
C GLU A 283 -22.54 -14.41 -1.16
N LYS A 284 -21.52 -13.59 -1.44
CA LYS A 284 -21.69 -12.20 -1.88
C LYS A 284 -22.27 -12.08 -3.29
N ALA A 285 -21.86 -12.92 -4.25
CA ALA A 285 -22.43 -12.94 -5.59
C ALA A 285 -23.92 -13.28 -5.54
N THR A 286 -24.28 -14.27 -4.72
CA THR A 286 -25.65 -14.73 -4.52
C THR A 286 -26.53 -13.65 -3.88
N SER A 287 -26.01 -12.92 -2.87
CA SER A 287 -26.78 -11.85 -2.22
C SER A 287 -26.98 -10.62 -3.11
N LEU A 288 -25.96 -10.25 -3.89
CA LEU A 288 -25.99 -9.08 -4.77
C LEU A 288 -26.63 -9.35 -6.15
N GLY A 289 -26.71 -10.60 -6.59
CA GLY A 289 -27.24 -10.97 -7.91
C GLY A 289 -26.37 -10.53 -9.09
N ARG A 290 -25.09 -10.23 -8.87
CA ARG A 290 -24.13 -9.77 -9.89
C ARG A 290 -22.79 -10.50 -9.78
N PRO A 291 -21.92 -10.46 -10.80
CA PRO A 291 -20.59 -11.05 -10.74
C PRO A 291 -19.75 -10.49 -9.58
N VAL A 292 -19.05 -11.36 -8.85
CA VAL A 292 -18.16 -10.98 -7.74
C VAL A 292 -16.85 -11.78 -7.83
N ALA A 293 -15.73 -11.06 -7.76
CA ALA A 293 -14.40 -11.66 -7.66
C ALA A 293 -14.10 -12.12 -6.23
N SER A 294 -13.39 -13.24 -6.10
CA SER A 294 -12.83 -13.72 -4.83
C SER A 294 -11.58 -12.94 -4.43
N ALA A 295 -11.21 -13.04 -3.15
CA ALA A 295 -9.83 -12.84 -2.78
C ALA A 295 -8.93 -13.85 -3.52
N ALA A 296 -7.65 -13.53 -3.66
CA ALA A 296 -6.70 -14.41 -4.31
C ALA A 296 -6.49 -15.67 -3.45
N PHE A 297 -6.62 -16.87 -4.02
CA PHE A 297 -6.41 -18.14 -3.32
C PHE A 297 -5.68 -19.17 -4.17
N GLN A 298 -5.06 -20.17 -3.53
CA GLN A 298 -4.35 -21.23 -4.24
C GLN A 298 -5.34 -22.11 -5.02
N LEU A 299 -5.17 -22.13 -6.34
CA LEU A 299 -6.05 -22.86 -7.24
C LEU A 299 -5.88 -24.37 -7.05
N SER A 300 -6.99 -25.12 -7.09
CA SER A 300 -6.97 -26.59 -6.92
C SER A 300 -6.17 -27.29 -8.01
N GLN A 301 -6.06 -26.65 -9.19
CA GLN A 301 -5.36 -27.16 -10.36
C GLN A 301 -3.85 -26.91 -10.41
N ASP A 302 -3.32 -25.94 -9.66
CA ASP A 302 -1.90 -25.59 -9.76
C ASP A 302 -1.08 -26.33 -8.68
N LYS A 303 0.00 -27.00 -9.12
CA LYS A 303 0.91 -27.75 -8.24
C LYS A 303 1.94 -26.85 -7.54
N GLU A 304 2.25 -25.68 -8.11
CA GLU A 304 3.31 -24.76 -7.66
C GLU A 304 2.81 -23.54 -6.87
N ALA A 305 1.79 -23.72 -6.01
CA ALA A 305 1.26 -22.65 -5.14
C ALA A 305 0.77 -21.37 -5.86
N ALA A 306 0.50 -21.41 -7.17
CA ALA A 306 0.00 -20.26 -7.90
C ALA A 306 -1.35 -19.77 -7.33
N VAL A 307 -1.42 -18.47 -7.06
CA VAL A 307 -2.58 -17.80 -6.49
C VAL A 307 -3.42 -17.20 -7.63
N GLY A 308 -4.72 -17.50 -7.64
CA GLY A 308 -5.65 -17.02 -8.65
C GLY A 308 -6.86 -16.31 -8.08
N VAL A 309 -7.54 -15.54 -8.92
CA VAL A 309 -8.81 -14.89 -8.62
C VAL A 309 -9.92 -15.60 -9.40
N VAL A 310 -11.09 -15.72 -8.80
CA VAL A 310 -12.23 -16.35 -9.46
C VAL A 310 -13.42 -15.41 -9.39
N ILE A 311 -14.04 -15.17 -10.55
CA ILE A 311 -15.24 -14.36 -10.69
C ILE A 311 -16.44 -15.30 -10.74
N TYR A 312 -17.31 -15.16 -9.76
CA TYR A 312 -18.54 -15.94 -9.62
C TYR A 312 -19.73 -15.12 -10.08
N GLN A 313 -20.56 -15.65 -10.96
CA GLN A 313 -21.82 -15.05 -11.38
C GLN A 313 -22.96 -16.03 -11.05
N PRO A 314 -24.09 -15.59 -10.45
CA PRO A 314 -25.15 -16.50 -10.02
C PRO A 314 -26.23 -16.74 -11.10
N LEU A 315 -26.62 -18.00 -11.35
CA LEU A 315 -27.68 -18.49 -12.26
C LEU A 315 -28.93 -19.03 -11.54
N TYR A 316 -29.98 -18.25 -11.35
CA TYR A 316 -31.18 -18.75 -10.66
C TYR A 316 -32.06 -19.68 -11.52
N ARG A 317 -32.76 -20.63 -10.88
CA ARG A 317 -33.86 -21.36 -11.54
C ARG A 317 -35.15 -20.53 -11.47
N GLY A 318 -35.69 -20.13 -12.63
CA GLY A 318 -36.95 -19.36 -12.74
C GLY A 318 -36.77 -17.83 -12.82
N GLN A 319 -37.86 -17.08 -13.01
CA GLN A 319 -37.86 -15.60 -12.90
C GLN A 319 -37.54 -15.19 -11.45
N PRO A 320 -36.82 -14.07 -11.24
CA PRO A 320 -36.40 -13.62 -9.92
C PRO A 320 -37.59 -13.03 -9.13
N ALA A 321 -38.54 -13.86 -8.72
CA ALA A 321 -39.62 -13.46 -7.81
C ALA A 321 -39.10 -13.45 -6.36
N ASP A 322 -38.74 -12.24 -5.92
CA ASP A 322 -38.84 -11.61 -4.58
C ASP A 322 -38.60 -12.35 -3.24
N THR A 323 -38.13 -13.58 -3.20
CA THR A 323 -37.75 -14.22 -1.92
C THR A 323 -36.27 -14.58 -1.86
N ARG A 324 -35.64 -14.26 -0.71
CA ARG A 324 -34.24 -14.59 -0.36
C ARG A 324 -33.93 -16.09 -0.52
N GLU A 325 -34.95 -16.93 -0.52
CA GLU A 325 -34.87 -18.38 -0.65
C GLU A 325 -34.71 -18.85 -2.10
N SER A 326 -35.41 -18.21 -3.05
CA SER A 326 -35.31 -18.48 -4.49
C SER A 326 -33.94 -18.08 -5.08
N ARG A 327 -33.32 -17.03 -4.49
CA ARG A 327 -31.95 -16.57 -4.81
C ARG A 327 -30.85 -17.56 -4.38
N ARG A 328 -31.10 -18.64 -3.65
CA ARG A 328 -30.04 -19.59 -3.24
C ARG A 328 -29.71 -20.67 -4.29
N SER A 329 -30.26 -20.58 -5.50
CA SER A 329 -30.18 -21.65 -6.51
C SER A 329 -29.10 -21.48 -7.59
N GLY A 330 -28.33 -20.38 -7.59
CA GLY A 330 -27.60 -19.95 -8.80
C GLY A 330 -26.09 -19.94 -8.90
N ARG A 331 -25.65 -20.39 -10.10
CA ARG A 331 -24.37 -20.95 -10.56
C ARG A 331 -23.63 -20.08 -11.62
N SER A 332 -22.36 -20.38 -11.93
CA SER A 332 -21.47 -19.92 -13.04
C SER A 332 -20.16 -19.29 -12.54
N VAL A 333 -19.04 -19.76 -13.09
CA VAL A 333 -17.67 -19.48 -12.62
C VAL A 333 -16.78 -19.17 -13.82
N ALA A 334 -16.14 -18.00 -13.82
CA ALA A 334 -14.95 -17.73 -14.64
C ALA A 334 -13.74 -17.62 -13.73
N LYS A 335 -12.68 -18.37 -14.01
CA LYS A 335 -11.40 -18.28 -13.30
C LYS A 335 -10.43 -17.43 -14.11
N THR A 336 -9.93 -16.36 -13.50
CA THR A 336 -8.89 -15.46 -14.05
C THR A 336 -7.69 -15.45 -13.10
N THR A 337 -6.53 -15.95 -13.50
CA THR A 337 -5.32 -15.67 -12.72
C THR A 337 -4.84 -14.25 -12.98
N PRO A 338 -4.35 -13.55 -11.94
CA PRO A 338 -3.48 -12.42 -12.14
C PRO A 338 -2.04 -12.92 -12.40
N SER A 339 -1.81 -13.86 -13.33
CA SER A 339 -0.45 -14.45 -13.50
C SER A 339 0.53 -13.54 -14.26
N ARG A 340 0.17 -12.28 -14.52
CA ARG A 340 1.12 -11.21 -14.90
C ARG A 340 0.85 -9.86 -14.22
N ALA A 341 0.05 -9.83 -13.14
CA ALA A 341 -0.29 -8.60 -12.44
C ALA A 341 0.24 -8.62 -11.00
N CYS A 342 1.54 -8.88 -10.86
CA CYS A 342 2.36 -8.46 -9.73
C CYS A 342 3.85 -8.72 -10.01
N SER A 343 4.35 -8.26 -11.17
CA SER A 343 5.77 -7.88 -11.32
C SER A 343 5.90 -6.37 -11.42
N LEU A 344 5.09 -5.63 -10.66
CA LEU A 344 5.26 -4.19 -10.43
C LEU A 344 6.39 -3.89 -9.42
N GLY A 345 7.19 -4.89 -9.04
CA GLY A 345 8.37 -4.75 -8.17
C GLY A 345 9.73 -4.76 -8.89
N ALA A 346 9.80 -4.95 -10.22
CA ALA A 346 11.07 -5.10 -10.93
C ALA A 346 11.50 -3.89 -11.79
N ALA A 347 10.69 -2.84 -11.84
CA ALA A 347 11.01 -1.62 -12.59
C ALA A 347 10.67 -0.36 -11.76
N TRP A 348 11.18 -0.30 -10.53
CA TRP A 348 11.38 1.00 -9.90
C TRP A 348 12.65 1.61 -10.49
N PRO A 349 12.60 2.83 -11.05
CA PRO A 349 13.82 3.57 -11.33
C PRO A 349 14.58 3.69 -10.01
N ARG A 350 15.79 3.14 -9.95
CA ARG A 350 16.76 3.50 -8.92
C ARG A 350 17.16 4.96 -9.15
N TYR A 351 16.29 5.87 -8.73
CA TYR A 351 16.58 7.28 -8.60
C TYR A 351 16.21 7.70 -7.19
N SER A 352 17.20 7.61 -6.31
CA SER A 352 17.35 8.44 -5.13
C SER A 352 18.83 8.34 -4.74
N GLY A 353 19.54 9.45 -4.94
CA GLY A 353 20.92 9.63 -4.49
C GLY A 353 21.03 9.81 -2.98
#